data_AF-A0A3N5G339-F1
#
_entry.id   AF-A0A3N5G339-F1
#
_cell.length_a   1.000
_cell.length_b   1.000
_cell.length_c   1.000
_cell.angle_alpha   90.00
_cell.angle_beta   90.00
_cell.angle_gamma   90.00
#
_symmetry.space_group_name_H-M   'P 1'
#
loop_
_entity.id
_entity.type
_entity.pdbx_description
1 polymer ?
#
loop_
_entity_poly.entity_id
_entity_poly.type
_entity_poly.pdbx_seq_one_letter_code
_entity_poly.pdbx_strand_id
1 'polypeptide(L)'
;MMGDGIRVESHPPERRRRSTVLLAHGCCCCCCLHTVGGLAGAAYGSMRRNAPSSDSLTTDAAIRAEDEIRTANRLAAKAYWLSTALITLLSAIVGTIIDPKEAGVVMFILVFFFPAGQLAASLAALIYIQVKPPVRKSECLSRLGRITLFSFVGTLAGVLGLLITVFTMGWVR
;
A
#
# COMPACT_ATOMS: atom_id res chain seq x y z
N MET A 1 -72.14 -0.94 16.06
CA MET A 1 -70.74 -0.74 15.67
C MET A 1 -69.97 -1.95 16.18
N MET A 2 -69.84 -2.99 15.37
CA MET A 2 -69.07 -4.19 15.69
C MET A 2 -67.61 -3.87 15.38
N GLY A 3 -66.75 -3.93 16.41
CA GLY A 3 -65.32 -3.71 16.25
C GLY A 3 -64.68 -4.93 15.62
N ASP A 4 -64.08 -4.75 14.44
CA ASP A 4 -63.29 -5.79 13.79
C ASP A 4 -62.02 -6.04 14.61
N GLY A 5 -61.93 -7.26 15.17
CA GLY A 5 -60.79 -7.70 15.95
C GLY A 5 -59.57 -7.98 15.06
N ILE A 6 -58.41 -7.49 15.48
CA ILE A 6 -57.13 -7.76 14.81
C ILE A 6 -56.76 -9.23 15.03
N ARG A 7 -56.79 -10.03 13.96
CA ARG A 7 -56.36 -11.42 13.96
C ARG A 7 -54.86 -11.49 13.69
N VAL A 8 -54.10 -11.82 14.73
CA VAL A 8 -52.66 -12.08 14.63
C VAL A 8 -52.47 -13.55 14.26
N GLU A 9 -51.87 -13.81 13.09
CA GLU A 9 -51.56 -15.15 12.62
C GLU A 9 -50.03 -15.34 12.63
N SER A 10 -49.57 -16.39 13.33
CA SER A 10 -48.15 -16.70 13.42
C SER A 10 -47.71 -17.45 12.17
N HIS A 11 -46.86 -16.83 11.34
CA HIS A 11 -46.23 -17.55 10.24
C HIS A 11 -45.22 -18.59 10.78
N PRO A 12 -45.18 -19.82 10.24
CA PRO A 12 -44.13 -20.77 10.54
C PRO A 12 -42.78 -20.18 10.11
N PRO A 13 -41.67 -20.50 10.81
CA PRO A 13 -40.36 -19.95 10.49
C PRO A 13 -39.99 -20.27 9.04
N GLU A 14 -39.92 -19.22 8.21
CA GLU A 14 -39.45 -19.26 6.83
C GLU A 14 -38.15 -20.07 6.81
N ARG A 15 -38.17 -21.21 6.11
CA ARG A 15 -37.17 -22.28 6.05
C ARG A 15 -35.84 -21.90 6.71
N ARG A 16 -35.43 -22.70 7.72
CA ARG A 16 -34.04 -22.89 8.16
C ARG A 16 -33.15 -23.39 7.01
N ARG A 17 -33.03 -22.65 5.91
CA ARG A 17 -31.81 -22.71 5.12
C ARG A 17 -30.74 -22.26 6.10
N ARG A 18 -29.86 -23.19 6.48
CA ARG A 18 -28.51 -22.81 6.86
C ARG A 18 -28.03 -21.95 5.70
N SER A 19 -28.13 -20.64 5.86
CA SER A 19 -27.22 -19.72 5.24
C SER A 19 -25.86 -20.23 5.69
N THR A 20 -25.27 -21.14 4.90
CA THR A 20 -23.84 -21.10 4.73
C THR A 20 -23.64 -19.68 4.29
N VAL A 21 -23.26 -18.83 5.25
CA VAL A 21 -22.62 -17.57 4.99
C VAL A 21 -21.46 -17.99 4.08
N LEU A 22 -21.72 -18.01 2.78
CA LEU A 22 -20.71 -17.90 1.77
C LEU A 22 -20.12 -16.57 2.17
N LEU A 23 -19.03 -16.65 2.94
CA LEU A 23 -18.21 -15.51 3.27
C LEU A 23 -18.20 -14.66 2.02
N ALA A 24 -18.74 -13.45 2.11
CA ALA A 24 -18.81 -12.50 1.02
C ALA A 24 -17.36 -12.12 0.66
N HIS A 25 -16.65 -13.02 -0.02
CA HIS A 25 -15.25 -12.98 -0.42
C HIS A 25 -15.05 -12.14 -1.68
N GLY A 26 -15.97 -11.21 -1.99
CA GLY A 26 -15.99 -10.56 -3.29
C GLY A 26 -15.19 -9.27 -3.41
N CYS A 27 -14.97 -8.51 -2.32
CA CYS A 27 -14.53 -7.12 -2.45
C CYS A 27 -13.34 -6.70 -1.57
N CYS A 28 -13.11 -7.36 -0.42
CA CYS A 28 -12.08 -6.89 0.55
C CYS A 28 -10.66 -7.43 0.25
N CYS A 29 -10.50 -8.63 -0.29
CA CYS A 29 -9.16 -9.23 -0.48
C CYS A 29 -8.41 -8.70 -1.71
N CYS A 30 -9.12 -8.22 -2.74
CA CYS A 30 -8.55 -7.83 -4.03
C CYS A 30 -7.72 -6.55 -3.94
N CYS A 31 -8.30 -5.51 -3.33
CA CYS A 31 -7.69 -4.19 -3.16
C CYS A 31 -6.55 -4.24 -2.12
N CYS A 32 -6.73 -5.08 -1.09
CA CYS A 32 -5.72 -5.22 -0.05
C CYS A 32 -4.47 -5.91 -0.58
N LEU A 33 -4.57 -6.95 -1.43
CA LEU A 33 -3.37 -7.70 -1.83
C LEU A 33 -2.39 -6.89 -2.69
N HIS A 34 -2.88 -6.04 -3.60
CA HIS A 34 -1.99 -5.19 -4.41
C HIS A 34 -1.36 -4.05 -3.60
N THR A 35 -2.10 -3.46 -2.66
CA THR A 35 -1.63 -2.38 -1.78
C THR A 35 -0.69 -2.91 -0.70
N VAL A 36 -1.03 -4.03 -0.07
CA VAL A 36 -0.16 -4.72 0.89
C VAL A 36 1.09 -5.22 0.19
N GLY A 37 0.99 -5.78 -1.02
CA GLY A 37 2.14 -6.16 -1.83
C GLY A 37 3.07 -4.98 -2.10
N GLY A 38 2.52 -3.84 -2.53
CA GLY A 38 3.29 -2.61 -2.75
C GLY A 38 3.97 -2.08 -1.49
N LEU A 39 3.26 -2.02 -0.36
CA LEU A 39 3.79 -1.60 0.92
C LEU A 39 4.89 -2.54 1.45
N ALA A 40 4.65 -3.85 1.38
CA ALA A 40 5.61 -4.87 1.80
C ALA A 40 6.88 -4.82 0.93
N GLY A 41 6.72 -4.63 -0.38
CA GLY A 41 7.82 -4.41 -1.31
C GLY A 41 8.64 -3.17 -0.97
N ALA A 42 7.98 -2.02 -0.78
CA ALA A 42 8.65 -0.78 -0.40
C ALA A 42 9.39 -0.88 0.94
N ALA A 43 8.78 -1.55 1.92
CA ALA A 43 9.38 -1.83 3.22
C ALA A 43 10.61 -2.73 3.09
N TYR A 44 10.50 -3.82 2.33
CA TYR A 44 11.63 -4.71 2.05
C TYR A 44 12.79 -3.97 1.34
N GLY A 45 12.47 -3.16 0.33
CA GLY A 45 13.44 -2.29 -0.35
C GLY A 45 14.11 -1.28 0.58
N SER A 46 13.37 -0.79 1.59
CA SER A 46 13.87 0.13 2.62
C SER A 46 14.79 -0.55 3.64
N MET A 47 14.53 -1.82 3.98
CA MET A 47 15.30 -2.56 4.99
C MET A 47 16.58 -3.21 4.45
N ARG A 48 16.62 -3.61 3.18
CA ARG A 48 17.73 -4.38 2.61
C ARG A 48 19.04 -3.58 2.61
N ARG A 49 19.98 -3.83 3.52
CA ARG A 49 21.27 -3.12 3.54
C ARG A 49 22.14 -3.54 2.34
N ASN A 50 22.98 -2.65 1.83
CA ASN A 50 24.08 -3.08 0.97
C ASN A 50 25.08 -3.84 1.86
N ALA A 51 25.63 -4.95 1.38
CA ALA A 51 26.68 -5.65 2.11
C ALA A 51 27.88 -4.69 2.28
N PRO A 52 28.43 -4.54 3.50
CA PRO A 52 29.65 -3.77 3.69
C PRO A 52 30.79 -4.42 2.89
N SER A 53 31.64 -3.60 2.28
CA SER A 53 32.88 -4.11 1.67
C SER A 53 33.82 -4.54 2.79
N SER A 54 34.41 -5.73 2.70
CA SER A 54 35.33 -6.25 3.74
C SER A 54 36.57 -5.38 3.96
N ASP A 55 36.92 -4.54 2.98
CA ASP A 55 38.05 -3.60 3.04
C ASP A 55 37.75 -2.30 3.80
N SER A 56 36.47 -1.99 4.11
CA SER A 56 36.08 -0.66 4.60
C SER A 56 36.15 -0.46 6.12
N LEU A 57 36.77 -1.37 6.87
CA LEU A 57 36.66 -1.36 8.34
C LEU A 57 37.95 -0.99 9.10
N THR A 58 39.05 -0.69 8.41
CA THR A 58 40.36 -0.47 9.07
C THR A 58 40.82 0.98 9.13
N THR A 59 40.15 1.92 8.43
CA THR A 59 40.59 3.33 8.37
C THR A 59 39.48 4.30 8.77
N ASP A 60 39.84 5.40 9.43
CA ASP A 60 38.91 6.50 9.79
C ASP A 60 38.16 7.04 8.58
N ALA A 61 38.82 7.09 7.42
CA ALA A 61 38.21 7.52 6.16
C ALA A 61 37.08 6.58 5.73
N ALA A 62 37.25 5.27 5.92
CA ALA A 62 36.24 4.29 5.56
C ALA A 62 35.04 4.31 6.53
N ILE A 63 35.27 4.57 7.82
CA ILE A 63 34.20 4.79 8.80
C ILE A 63 33.34 6.01 8.39
N ARG A 64 33.96 7.14 8.06
CA ARG A 64 33.24 8.34 7.60
C ARG A 64 32.44 8.07 6.32
N ALA A 65 33.03 7.35 5.36
CA ALA A 65 32.34 6.99 4.13
C ALA A 65 31.12 6.10 4.38
N GLU A 66 31.20 5.15 5.33
CA GLU A 66 30.04 4.32 5.70
C GLU A 66 28.92 5.17 6.33
N ASP A 67 29.27 6.10 7.23
CA ASP A 67 28.30 6.99 7.86
C ASP A 67 27.61 7.93 6.85
N GLU A 68 28.33 8.42 5.84
CA GLU A 68 27.74 9.17 4.72
C GLU A 68 26.75 8.32 3.92
N ILE A 69 27.10 7.07 3.59
CA ILE A 69 26.22 6.13 2.89
C ILE A 69 24.96 5.85 3.73
N ARG A 70 25.13 5.61 5.03
CA ARG A 70 24.03 5.35 5.96
C ARG A 70 23.09 6.55 6.05
N THR A 71 23.65 7.76 6.10
CA THR A 71 22.90 9.01 6.13
C THR A 71 22.13 9.22 4.82
N ALA A 72 22.76 9.00 3.67
CA ALA A 72 22.11 9.07 2.35
C ALA A 72 20.97 8.04 2.22
N ASN A 73 21.18 6.79 2.66
CA ASN A 73 20.15 5.76 2.64
C ASN A 73 18.95 6.11 3.54
N ARG A 74 19.23 6.65 4.74
CA ARG A 74 18.17 7.08 5.66
C ARG A 74 17.39 8.28 5.10
N LEU A 75 18.07 9.20 4.41
CA LEU A 75 17.42 10.31 3.73
C LEU A 75 16.50 9.84 2.61
N ALA A 76 16.97 8.94 1.73
CA ALA A 76 16.17 8.38 0.64
C ALA A 76 14.88 7.70 1.16
N ALA A 77 15.01 6.86 2.18
CA ALA A 77 13.88 6.18 2.80
C ALA A 77 12.91 7.18 3.46
N LYS A 78 13.42 8.13 4.25
CA LYS A 78 12.58 9.17 4.87
C LYS A 78 11.84 10.00 3.83
N ALA A 79 12.51 10.42 2.76
CA ALA A 79 11.89 11.19 1.69
C ALA A 79 10.74 10.41 1.04
N TYR A 80 10.97 9.14 0.69
CA TYR A 80 9.93 8.27 0.12
C TYR A 80 8.72 8.10 1.06
N TRP A 81 8.95 7.73 2.32
CA TRP A 81 7.85 7.48 3.28
C TRP A 81 7.09 8.76 3.63
N LEU A 82 7.78 9.89 3.77
CA LEU A 82 7.13 11.18 3.98
C LEU A 82 6.32 11.61 2.77
N SER A 83 6.85 11.47 1.55
CA SER A 83 6.10 11.76 0.32
C SER A 83 4.87 10.87 0.17
N THR A 84 4.99 9.59 0.50
CA THR A 84 3.86 8.64 0.47
C THR A 84 2.78 9.02 1.48
N ALA A 85 3.17 9.31 2.73
CA ALA A 85 2.24 9.75 3.77
C ALA A 85 1.55 11.06 3.40
N LEU A 86 2.31 12.04 2.89
CA LEU A 86 1.79 13.33 2.49
C LEU A 86 0.78 13.22 1.34
N ILE A 87 1.13 12.49 0.27
CA ILE A 87 0.22 12.29 -0.86
C ILE A 87 -1.06 11.58 -0.40
N THR A 88 -0.93 10.51 0.38
CA THR A 88 -2.09 9.75 0.88
C THR A 88 -3.00 10.63 1.74
N LEU A 89 -2.42 11.41 2.66
CA LEU A 89 -3.16 12.31 3.53
C LEU A 89 -3.85 13.43 2.73
N LEU A 90 -3.14 14.07 1.80
CA LEU A 90 -3.70 15.12 0.96
C LEU A 90 -4.84 14.60 0.09
N SER A 91 -4.68 13.42 -0.53
CA SER A 91 -5.73 12.81 -1.33
C SER A 91 -6.96 12.44 -0.49
N ALA A 92 -6.77 11.98 0.76
CA ALA A 92 -7.87 11.75 1.69
C ALA A 92 -8.60 13.05 2.06
N ILE A 93 -7.86 14.09 2.45
CA ILE A 93 -8.44 15.39 2.80
C ILE A 93 -9.22 15.96 1.62
N VAL A 94 -8.59 16.05 0.44
CA VAL A 94 -9.24 16.58 -0.77
C VAL A 94 -10.49 15.79 -1.14
N GLY A 95 -10.43 14.45 -1.11
CA GLY A 95 -11.59 13.62 -1.38
C GLY A 95 -12.73 13.85 -0.39
N THR A 96 -12.44 13.93 0.91
CA THR A 96 -13.47 14.19 1.94
C THR A 96 -14.05 15.61 1.88
N ILE A 97 -13.28 16.60 1.42
CA ILE A 97 -13.78 17.97 1.22
C ILE A 97 -14.71 18.03 0.00
N ILE A 98 -14.38 17.32 -1.08
CA ILE A 98 -15.19 17.30 -2.31
C ILE A 98 -16.53 16.61 -2.07
N ASP A 99 -16.53 15.46 -1.39
CA ASP A 99 -17.75 14.74 -1.05
C ASP A 99 -17.67 14.12 0.35
N PRO A 100 -18.16 14.82 1.39
CA PRO A 100 -18.10 14.32 2.76
C PRO A 100 -19.06 13.15 3.02
N LYS A 101 -20.09 12.97 2.19
CA LYS A 101 -21.07 11.88 2.35
C LYS A 101 -20.51 10.56 1.82
N GLU A 102 -19.63 10.62 0.83
CA GLU A 102 -19.00 9.49 0.17
C GLU A 102 -17.58 9.21 0.68
N ALA A 103 -17.27 9.56 1.94
CA ALA A 103 -15.95 9.34 2.52
C ALA A 103 -15.48 7.86 2.42
N GLY A 104 -16.42 6.91 2.50
CA GLY A 104 -16.12 5.49 2.29
C GLY A 104 -15.65 5.17 0.86
N VAL A 105 -16.28 5.79 -0.15
CA VAL A 105 -15.89 5.63 -1.56
C VAL A 105 -14.52 6.26 -1.81
N VAL A 106 -14.24 7.43 -1.22
CA VAL A 106 -12.92 8.08 -1.28
C VAL A 106 -11.84 7.15 -0.72
N MET A 107 -12.06 6.57 0.47
CA MET A 107 -11.11 5.62 1.07
C MET A 107 -10.91 4.38 0.19
N PHE A 108 -11.97 3.87 -0.43
CA PHE A 108 -11.88 2.74 -1.36
C PHE A 108 -11.03 3.10 -2.60
N ILE A 109 -11.27 4.26 -3.21
CA ILE A 109 -10.48 4.77 -4.34
C ILE A 109 -9.01 4.93 -3.94
N LEU A 110 -8.72 5.47 -2.75
CA LEU A 110 -7.35 5.61 -2.27
C LEU A 110 -6.63 4.29 -2.14
N VAL A 111 -7.29 3.28 -1.58
CA VAL A 111 -6.71 1.94 -1.45
C VAL A 111 -6.51 1.31 -2.83
N PHE A 112 -7.46 1.46 -3.76
CA PHE A 112 -7.39 0.89 -5.10
C PHE A 112 -6.30 1.54 -5.97
N PHE A 113 -6.17 2.87 -5.90
CA PHE A 113 -5.16 3.63 -6.63
C PHE A 113 -3.89 3.88 -5.82
N PHE A 114 -3.73 3.24 -4.66
CA PHE A 114 -2.55 3.40 -3.81
C PHE A 114 -1.23 3.15 -4.56
N PRO A 115 -1.09 2.14 -5.44
CA PRO A 115 0.14 1.96 -6.21
C PRO A 115 0.49 3.15 -7.09
N ALA A 116 -0.51 3.82 -7.69
CA ALA A 116 -0.28 5.05 -8.44
C ALA A 116 0.18 6.19 -7.52
N GLY A 117 -0.40 6.28 -6.32
CA GLY A 117 0.06 7.18 -5.26
C GLY A 117 1.52 6.91 -4.84
N GLN A 118 1.94 5.64 -4.73
CA GLN A 118 3.32 5.27 -4.43
C GLN A 118 4.29 5.69 -5.55
N LEU A 119 3.89 5.59 -6.82
CA LEU A 119 4.70 6.08 -7.94
C LEU A 119 4.84 7.61 -7.89
N ALA A 120 3.75 8.34 -7.63
CA ALA A 120 3.79 9.78 -7.43
C ALA A 120 4.70 10.16 -6.24
N ALA A 121 4.67 9.39 -5.15
CA ALA A 121 5.56 9.58 -4.00
C ALA A 121 7.03 9.37 -4.35
N SER A 122 7.35 8.35 -5.16
CA SER A 122 8.71 8.15 -5.66
C SER A 122 9.18 9.32 -6.53
N LEU A 123 8.31 9.88 -7.37
CA LEU A 123 8.64 11.07 -8.17
C LEU A 123 8.83 12.31 -7.29
N ALA A 124 7.99 12.52 -6.28
CA ALA A 124 8.14 13.62 -5.33
C ALA A 124 9.45 13.51 -4.53
N ALA A 125 9.80 12.31 -4.06
CA ALA A 125 11.07 12.05 -3.38
C ALA A 125 12.28 12.26 -4.30
N LEU A 126 12.16 11.87 -5.58
CA LEU A 126 13.18 12.13 -6.59
C LEU A 126 13.39 13.64 -6.79
N ILE A 127 12.32 14.40 -6.99
CA ILE A 127 12.38 15.87 -7.13
C ILE A 127 13.03 16.48 -5.88
N TYR A 128 12.63 16.05 -4.69
CA TYR A 128 13.23 16.53 -3.43
C TYR A 128 14.75 16.32 -3.39
N ILE A 129 15.23 15.12 -3.75
CA ILE A 129 16.68 14.81 -3.80
C ILE A 129 17.39 15.63 -4.88
N GLN A 130 16.74 15.95 -5.99
CA GLN A 130 17.33 16.77 -7.05
C GLN A 130 17.46 18.24 -6.63
N VAL A 131 16.47 18.78 -5.89
CA VAL A 131 16.48 20.16 -5.38
C VAL A 131 17.47 20.32 -4.22
N LYS A 132 17.60 19.31 -3.36
CA LYS A 132 18.54 19.29 -2.22
C LYS A 132 19.47 18.08 -2.31
N PRO A 133 20.48 18.10 -3.20
CA PRO A 133 21.35 16.95 -3.43
C PRO A 133 22.18 16.62 -2.19
N PRO A 134 22.13 15.37 -1.67
CA PRO A 134 23.02 14.93 -0.61
C PRO A 134 24.43 14.71 -1.16
N VAL A 135 25.43 14.69 -0.27
CA VAL A 135 26.85 14.43 -0.59
C VAL A 135 27.01 13.20 -1.50
N ARG A 136 26.28 12.11 -1.19
CA ARG A 136 26.24 10.87 -1.99
C ARG A 136 24.94 10.72 -2.76
N LYS A 137 24.70 11.61 -3.74
CA LYS A 137 23.48 11.63 -4.58
C LYS A 137 23.22 10.32 -5.31
N SER A 138 24.22 9.73 -5.97
CA SER A 138 24.06 8.49 -6.75
C SER A 138 23.57 7.32 -5.89
N GLU A 139 24.13 7.16 -4.69
CA GLU A 139 23.71 6.15 -3.72
C GLU A 139 22.27 6.38 -3.24
N CYS A 140 21.92 7.64 -2.96
CA CYS A 140 20.56 8.03 -2.58
C CYS A 140 19.54 7.69 -3.68
N LEU A 141 19.87 7.99 -4.94
CA LEU A 141 19.01 7.67 -6.10
C LEU A 141 18.91 6.18 -6.37
N SER A 142 20.02 5.44 -6.27
CA SER A 142 20.04 3.97 -6.37
C SER A 142 19.14 3.35 -5.31
N ARG A 143 19.19 3.88 -4.08
CA ARG A 143 18.33 3.45 -2.98
C ARG A 143 16.85 3.70 -3.25
N LEU A 144 16.50 4.91 -3.69
CA LEU A 144 15.13 5.28 -4.03
C LEU A 144 14.59 4.42 -5.18
N GLY A 145 15.40 4.19 -6.21
CA GLY A 145 15.07 3.32 -7.34
C GLY A 145 14.79 1.88 -6.87
N ARG A 146 15.58 1.36 -5.94
CA ARG A 146 15.36 0.04 -5.34
C ARG A 146 14.05 -0.05 -4.55
N ILE A 147 13.74 0.96 -3.72
CA ILE A 147 12.46 1.01 -2.97
C ILE A 147 11.28 1.00 -3.96
N THR A 148 11.35 1.84 -4.98
CA THR A 148 10.32 1.94 -6.03
C THR A 148 10.16 0.63 -6.79
N LEU A 149 11.26 0.00 -7.19
CA LEU A 149 11.26 -1.29 -7.89
C LEU A 149 10.61 -2.39 -7.04
N PHE A 150 11.00 -2.52 -5.77
CA PHE A 150 10.39 -3.54 -4.91
C PHE A 150 8.92 -3.25 -4.62
N SER A 151 8.53 -1.98 -4.49
CA SER A 151 7.12 -1.58 -4.41
C SER A 151 6.35 -2.06 -5.64
N PHE A 152 6.88 -1.81 -6.84
CA PHE A 152 6.25 -2.21 -8.10
C PHE A 152 6.14 -3.74 -8.23
N VAL A 153 7.22 -4.48 -7.95
CA VAL A 153 7.23 -5.95 -7.95
C VAL A 153 6.24 -6.50 -6.94
N GLY A 154 6.15 -5.92 -5.75
CA GLY A 154 5.19 -6.29 -4.73
C GLY A 154 3.74 -6.08 -5.18
N THR A 155 3.45 -4.96 -5.84
CA THR A 155 2.13 -4.72 -6.45
C THR A 155 1.82 -5.75 -7.53
N LEU A 156 2.76 -6.04 -8.44
CA LEU A 156 2.58 -7.06 -9.49
C LEU A 156 2.32 -8.44 -8.91
N ALA A 157 3.06 -8.84 -7.87
CA ALA A 157 2.85 -10.11 -7.18
C ALA A 157 1.45 -10.16 -6.53
N GLY A 158 0.98 -9.06 -5.95
CA GLY A 158 -0.38 -8.95 -5.41
C GLY A 158 -1.45 -9.06 -6.50
N VAL A 159 -1.26 -8.42 -7.66
CA VAL A 159 -2.16 -8.56 -8.82
C VAL A 159 -2.19 -9.99 -9.32
N LEU A 160 -1.03 -10.64 -9.45
CA LEU A 160 -0.94 -12.03 -9.90
C LEU A 160 -1.65 -12.99 -8.92
N GLY A 161 -1.42 -12.84 -7.61
CA GLY A 161 -2.10 -13.63 -6.58
C GLY A 161 -3.61 -13.48 -6.62
N LEU A 162 -4.10 -12.26 -6.89
CA LEU A 162 -5.51 -12.00 -7.12
C LEU A 162 -6.03 -12.74 -8.36
N LEU A 163 -5.36 -12.62 -9.50
CA LEU A 163 -5.78 -13.30 -10.73
C LEU A 163 -5.87 -14.82 -10.54
N ILE A 164 -4.86 -15.43 -9.92
CA ILE A 164 -4.85 -16.86 -9.59
C ILE A 164 -6.05 -17.24 -8.72
N THR A 165 -6.37 -16.42 -7.71
CA THR A 165 -7.51 -16.67 -6.82
C THR A 165 -8.84 -16.60 -7.58
N VAL A 166 -9.00 -15.63 -8.49
CA VAL A 166 -10.21 -15.49 -9.31
C VAL A 166 -10.37 -16.68 -10.26
N PHE A 167 -9.30 -17.08 -10.96
CA PHE A 167 -9.35 -18.20 -11.91
C PHE A 167 -9.61 -19.55 -11.21
N THR A 168 -8.97 -19.80 -10.06
CA THR A 168 -9.16 -21.05 -9.31
C THR A 168 -10.58 -21.15 -8.74
N MET A 169 -11.17 -20.05 -8.26
CA MET A 169 -12.56 -20.04 -7.78
C MET A 169 -13.59 -20.12 -8.92
N GLY A 170 -13.33 -19.48 -10.06
CA GLY A 170 -14.22 -19.50 -11.22
C GLY A 170 -14.34 -20.89 -11.87
N TRP A 171 -13.33 -21.74 -11.69
CA TRP A 171 -13.29 -23.08 -12.28
C TRP A 171 -14.05 -24.14 -11.46
N VAL A 172 -14.47 -23.82 -10.23
CA VAL A 172 -15.17 -24.75 -9.31
C VAL A 172 -16.71 -24.63 -9.44
N ARG A 173 -17.21 -23.81 -10.36
CA ARG A 173 -18.65 -23.67 -10.67
C ARG A 173 -18.98 -24.26 -12.02
#